data_AF-A0A6C0L9U6-F1
#
_entry.id   AF-A0A6C0L9U6-F1
#
_cell.length_a   1.000
_cell.length_b   1.000
_cell.length_c   1.000
_cell.angle_alpha   90.00
_cell.angle_beta   90.00
_cell.angle_gamma   90.00
#
_symmetry.space_group_name_H-M   'P 1'
#
loop_
_entity.id
_entity.type
_entity.pdbx_description
1 polymer ?
#
loop_
_entity_poly.entity_id
_entity_poly.type
_entity_poly.pdbx_seq_one_letter_code
_entity_poly.pdbx_strand_id
1 'polypeptide(L)'
;MSYSNMTVKALNIICKEIGIKGYSRKNKSSIIEMIMQCKAVLPITEKINNDAYINLSRQVKAEMVEDKYTSEILKEQYALHKSYFIGRLNTTTNIGIKVRMSGIPEDISENIIKHIINNKLNDKTSRWNCNNGDLQSEKEGIQECKCFTSDGPLSFTPSSHWDVIYFLDARKWLDDNYTLYRIPLKRTSEEWKNIKMNKIQTFEDQTNQGRRPRINWESLYPQIESHCNKVYEGNFEDIFIPLGAPLGVME
;
A
#
# COMPACT_ATOMS: atom_id res chain seq x y z
N MET A 1 -23.33 7.45 40.72
CA MET A 1 -23.86 6.08 40.52
C MET A 1 -23.01 5.11 41.32
N SER A 2 -23.62 4.18 42.05
CA SER A 2 -22.87 3.22 42.87
C SER A 2 -22.41 2.02 42.03
N TYR A 3 -21.11 1.96 41.70
CA TYR A 3 -20.52 0.86 40.91
C TYR A 3 -20.65 -0.51 41.60
N SER A 4 -20.83 -0.52 42.92
CA SER A 4 -21.06 -1.73 43.72
C SER A 4 -22.25 -2.55 43.23
N ASN A 5 -23.27 -1.92 42.65
CA ASN A 5 -24.50 -2.57 42.20
C ASN A 5 -24.46 -3.02 40.74
N MET A 6 -23.37 -2.73 40.00
CA MET A 6 -23.23 -3.08 38.59
C MET A 6 -22.72 -4.51 38.40
N THR A 7 -23.08 -5.13 37.28
CA THR A 7 -22.52 -6.43 36.88
C THR A 7 -21.10 -6.27 36.35
N VAL A 8 -20.28 -7.33 36.40
CA VAL A 8 -18.90 -7.31 35.86
C VAL A 8 -18.88 -6.94 34.37
N LYS A 9 -19.89 -7.40 33.60
CA LYS A 9 -20.03 -7.07 32.19
C LYS A 9 -20.25 -5.57 31.96
N ALA A 10 -21.08 -4.92 32.80
CA ALA A 10 -21.31 -3.48 32.73
C ALA A 10 -20.04 -2.69 33.12
N LEU A 11 -19.30 -3.15 34.13
CA LEU A 11 -18.04 -2.52 34.54
C LEU A 11 -16.95 -2.66 33.45
N ASN A 12 -16.90 -3.78 32.73
CA ASN A 12 -15.97 -3.97 31.62
C ASN A 12 -16.24 -3.01 30.44
N ILE A 13 -17.52 -2.72 30.16
CA ILE A 13 -17.90 -1.72 29.14
C ILE A 13 -17.39 -0.35 29.57
N ILE A 14 -17.61 0.03 30.83
CA ILE A 14 -17.12 1.30 31.39
C ILE A 14 -15.59 1.38 31.28
N CYS A 15 -14.86 0.32 31.64
CA CYS A 15 -13.39 0.29 31.49
C CYS A 15 -12.94 0.47 30.04
N LYS A 16 -13.67 -0.11 29.07
CA LYS A 16 -13.39 0.06 27.64
C LYS A 16 -13.63 1.49 27.18
N GLU A 17 -14.74 2.10 27.60
CA GLU A 17 -15.10 3.48 27.27
C GLU A 17 -14.10 4.50 27.82
N ILE A 18 -13.58 4.28 29.03
CA ILE A 18 -12.59 5.16 29.67
C ILE A 18 -11.13 4.73 29.40
N GLY A 19 -10.89 3.77 28.51
CA GLY A 19 -9.56 3.39 28.04
C GLY A 19 -8.67 2.63 29.04
N ILE A 20 -9.22 2.12 30.14
CA ILE A 20 -8.49 1.27 31.09
C ILE A 20 -8.15 -0.06 30.41
N LYS A 21 -6.90 -0.55 30.52
CA LYS A 21 -6.47 -1.87 30.00
C LYS A 21 -6.28 -2.87 31.15
N GLY A 22 -6.26 -4.17 30.84
CA GLY A 22 -5.94 -5.23 31.82
C GLY A 22 -7.05 -5.61 32.81
N TYR A 23 -8.27 -5.12 32.62
CA TYR A 23 -9.43 -5.35 33.51
C TYR A 23 -10.11 -6.72 33.30
N SER A 24 -9.93 -7.36 32.14
CA SER A 24 -10.72 -8.53 31.70
C SER A 24 -10.56 -9.79 32.57
N ARG A 25 -9.46 -9.89 33.34
CA ARG A 25 -9.17 -11.03 34.24
C ARG A 25 -9.25 -10.65 35.72
N LYS A 26 -9.75 -9.46 36.05
CA LYS A 26 -9.79 -8.94 37.42
C LYS A 26 -11.15 -9.22 38.07
N ASN A 27 -11.14 -9.31 39.39
CA ASN A 27 -12.38 -9.45 40.16
C ASN A 27 -13.12 -8.11 40.22
N LYS A 28 -14.43 -8.16 40.55
CA LYS A 28 -15.32 -6.99 40.55
C LYS A 28 -14.79 -5.81 41.40
N SER A 29 -14.22 -6.09 42.58
CA SER A 29 -13.67 -5.05 43.47
C SER A 29 -12.48 -4.33 42.83
N SER A 30 -11.55 -5.10 42.26
CA SER A 30 -10.37 -4.56 41.58
C SER A 30 -10.75 -3.73 40.35
N ILE A 31 -11.79 -4.12 39.59
CA ILE A 31 -12.28 -3.34 38.46
C ILE A 31 -12.87 -1.99 38.93
N ILE A 32 -13.61 -1.98 40.05
CA ILE A 32 -14.17 -0.75 40.61
C ILE A 32 -13.07 0.21 41.07
N GLU A 33 -12.05 -0.30 41.76
CA GLU A 33 -10.87 0.48 42.17
C GLU A 33 -10.16 1.11 40.97
N MET A 34 -9.95 0.33 39.89
CA MET A 34 -9.35 0.83 38.64
C MET A 34 -10.18 1.97 38.03
N ILE A 35 -11.52 1.86 38.02
CA ILE A 35 -12.42 2.91 37.51
C ILE A 35 -12.34 4.17 38.38
N MET A 36 -12.30 4.03 39.70
CA MET A 36 -12.25 5.16 40.63
C MET A 36 -10.90 5.89 40.57
N GLN A 37 -9.79 5.15 40.47
CA GLN A 37 -8.45 5.72 40.30
C GLN A 37 -8.33 6.48 38.96
N CYS A 38 -8.86 5.93 37.87
CA CYS A 38 -8.85 6.61 36.57
C CYS A 38 -9.68 7.91 36.59
N LYS A 39 -10.84 7.92 37.27
CA LYS A 39 -11.69 9.12 37.41
C LYS A 39 -11.13 10.18 38.36
N ALA A 40 -10.30 9.80 39.34
CA ALA A 40 -9.60 10.77 40.19
C ALA A 40 -8.45 11.48 39.45
N VAL A 41 -7.87 10.83 38.43
CA VAL A 41 -6.78 11.37 37.60
C VAL A 41 -7.32 12.31 36.51
N LEU A 42 -8.49 12.02 35.93
CA LEU A 42 -9.13 12.81 34.87
C LEU A 42 -9.23 14.34 35.14
N PRO A 43 -9.72 14.82 36.30
CA PRO A 43 -9.83 16.26 36.56
C PRO A 43 -8.50 16.99 36.74
N ILE A 44 -7.40 16.27 37.01
CA ILE A 44 -6.05 16.84 37.14
C ILE A 44 -5.34 16.84 35.78
N THR A 45 -5.61 15.84 34.94
CA THR A 45 -5.00 15.70 33.60
C THR A 45 -5.62 16.59 32.52
N GLU A 46 -6.91 16.93 32.62
CA GLU A 46 -7.58 17.80 31.63
C GLU A 46 -7.05 19.25 31.64
N LYS A 47 -6.46 19.71 32.76
CA LYS A 47 -5.92 21.07 32.89
C LYS A 47 -4.45 21.21 32.51
N ILE A 48 -3.72 20.10 32.40
CA ILE A 48 -2.25 20.11 32.21
C ILE A 48 -1.84 19.63 30.80
N ASN A 49 -2.67 18.94 30.02
CA ASN A 49 -2.11 18.23 28.86
C ASN A 49 -2.96 18.09 27.58
N ASN A 50 -3.66 19.16 27.16
CA ASN A 50 -4.15 19.24 25.78
C ASN A 50 -3.07 19.75 24.81
N ASP A 51 -2.33 20.79 25.17
CA ASP A 51 -1.37 21.39 24.24
C ASP A 51 -0.12 20.53 24.05
N ALA A 52 0.40 19.89 25.10
CA ALA A 52 1.58 19.02 24.97
C ALA A 52 1.25 17.67 24.32
N TYR A 53 0.05 17.11 24.50
CA TYR A 53 -0.36 15.88 23.79
C TYR A 53 -0.69 16.15 22.31
N ILE A 54 -1.28 17.30 21.98
CA ILE A 54 -1.49 17.73 20.60
C ILE A 54 -0.14 18.02 19.93
N ASN A 55 0.81 18.64 20.63
CA ASN A 55 2.14 18.91 20.09
C ASN A 55 3.01 17.66 20.00
N LEU A 56 2.92 16.73 20.96
CA LEU A 56 3.64 15.45 20.91
C LEU A 56 3.03 14.51 19.86
N SER A 57 1.70 14.46 19.71
CA SER A 57 1.06 13.70 18.63
C SER A 57 1.29 14.32 17.25
N ARG A 58 1.45 15.65 17.17
CA ARG A 58 1.94 16.32 15.95
C ARG A 58 3.42 16.05 15.71
N GLN A 59 4.28 16.03 16.73
CA GLN A 59 5.70 15.67 16.59
C GLN A 59 5.87 14.21 16.19
N VAL A 60 5.11 13.28 16.77
CA VAL A 60 5.13 11.84 16.43
C VAL A 60 4.45 11.55 15.08
N LYS A 61 3.53 12.40 14.62
CA LYS A 61 3.04 12.36 13.22
C LYS A 61 3.96 13.09 12.23
N ALA A 62 4.82 13.99 12.70
CA ALA A 62 5.78 14.74 11.90
C ALA A 62 7.15 14.08 11.82
N GLU A 63 7.44 13.09 12.68
CA GLU A 63 8.43 12.07 12.36
C GLU A 63 7.88 11.27 11.18
N MET A 64 8.22 11.72 9.97
CA MET A 64 8.16 10.88 8.78
C MET A 64 8.79 9.55 9.17
N VAL A 65 7.99 8.49 9.26
CA VAL A 65 8.52 7.14 9.49
C VAL A 65 9.63 6.96 8.46
N GLU A 66 10.86 6.85 8.96
CA GLU A 66 12.04 6.80 8.12
C GLU A 66 11.85 5.70 7.06
N ASP A 67 11.95 6.09 5.79
CA ASP A 67 11.78 5.16 4.68
C ASP A 67 12.99 4.23 4.63
N LYS A 68 12.82 3.03 5.18
CA LYS A 68 13.89 2.02 5.24
C LYS A 68 14.26 1.45 3.88
N TYR A 69 13.46 1.68 2.84
CA TYR A 69 13.74 1.25 1.48
C TYR A 69 14.10 2.48 0.64
N THR A 70 15.32 2.97 0.84
CA THR A 70 15.83 4.21 0.23
C THR A 70 16.04 4.07 -1.28
N SER A 71 16.32 5.19 -1.96
CA SER A 71 16.71 5.20 -3.37
C SER A 71 17.95 4.35 -3.64
N GLU A 72 18.92 4.35 -2.74
CA GLU A 72 20.17 3.59 -2.86
C GLU A 72 19.91 2.09 -2.79
N ILE A 73 19.06 1.67 -1.84
CA ILE A 73 18.63 0.27 -1.71
C ILE A 73 17.88 -0.15 -2.97
N LEU A 74 16.96 0.67 -3.48
CA LEU A 74 16.24 0.35 -4.71
C LEU A 74 17.19 0.21 -5.90
N LYS A 75 18.16 1.11 -6.07
CA LYS A 75 19.18 1.03 -7.13
C LYS A 75 19.99 -0.26 -7.02
N GLU A 76 20.43 -0.62 -5.82
CA GLU A 76 21.18 -1.85 -5.56
C GLU A 76 20.36 -3.10 -5.91
N GLN A 77 19.14 -3.23 -5.35
CA GLN A 77 18.28 -4.39 -5.59
C GLN A 77 17.86 -4.51 -7.06
N TYR A 78 17.58 -3.37 -7.72
CA TYR A 78 17.30 -3.34 -9.14
C TYR A 78 18.48 -3.86 -9.98
N ALA A 79 19.70 -3.38 -9.71
CA ALA A 79 20.91 -3.83 -10.42
C ALA A 79 21.19 -5.33 -10.20
N LEU A 80 21.00 -5.83 -8.98
CA LEU A 80 21.12 -7.25 -8.65
C LEU A 80 20.09 -8.08 -9.42
N HIS A 81 18.82 -7.67 -9.43
CA HIS A 81 17.77 -8.36 -10.16
C HIS A 81 18.00 -8.34 -11.68
N LYS A 82 18.41 -7.20 -12.25
CA LYS A 82 18.73 -7.06 -13.67
C LYS A 82 19.85 -8.02 -14.08
N SER A 83 20.91 -8.08 -13.29
CA SER A 83 22.05 -9.00 -13.50
C SER A 83 21.62 -10.47 -13.44
N TYR A 84 20.82 -10.83 -12.43
CA TYR A 84 20.25 -12.18 -12.32
C TYR A 84 19.40 -12.55 -13.54
N PHE A 85 18.51 -11.66 -13.97
CA PHE A 85 17.61 -11.91 -15.10
C PHE A 85 18.40 -12.10 -16.40
N ILE A 86 19.38 -11.25 -16.67
CA ILE A 86 20.25 -11.35 -17.85
C ILE A 86 21.02 -12.68 -17.82
N GLY A 87 21.59 -13.05 -16.68
CA GLY A 87 22.28 -14.34 -16.53
C GLY A 87 21.37 -15.54 -16.83
N ARG A 88 20.13 -15.50 -16.35
CA ARG A 88 19.10 -16.51 -16.65
C ARG A 88 18.74 -16.52 -18.14
N LEU A 89 18.53 -15.36 -18.74
CA LEU A 89 18.22 -15.23 -20.16
C LEU A 89 19.33 -15.84 -21.02
N ASN A 90 20.58 -15.45 -20.78
CA ASN A 90 21.76 -15.98 -21.48
C ASN A 90 21.88 -17.49 -21.32
N THR A 91 21.66 -18.02 -20.11
CA THR A 91 21.67 -19.47 -19.86
C THR A 91 20.63 -20.18 -20.73
N THR A 92 19.39 -19.67 -20.77
CA THR A 92 18.28 -20.27 -21.51
C THR A 92 18.50 -20.26 -23.02
N THR A 93 19.08 -19.16 -23.53
CA THR A 93 19.52 -19.03 -24.91
C THR A 93 20.61 -20.03 -25.24
N ASN A 94 21.65 -20.13 -24.40
CA ASN A 94 22.81 -20.99 -24.63
C ASN A 94 22.45 -22.48 -24.63
N ILE A 95 21.55 -22.91 -23.76
CA ILE A 95 21.13 -24.32 -23.69
C ILE A 95 19.96 -24.66 -24.64
N GLY A 96 19.38 -23.64 -25.31
CA GLY A 96 18.24 -23.82 -26.22
C GLY A 96 16.93 -24.25 -25.52
N ILE A 97 16.80 -24.03 -24.22
CA ILE A 97 15.60 -24.40 -23.44
C ILE A 97 14.87 -23.14 -23.00
N LYS A 98 13.62 -23.01 -23.45
CA LYS A 98 12.73 -21.93 -23.00
C LYS A 98 12.25 -22.22 -21.58
N VAL A 99 12.57 -21.33 -20.63
CA VAL A 99 12.04 -21.37 -19.26
C VAL A 99 11.15 -20.17 -19.01
N ARG A 100 10.24 -20.30 -18.03
CA ARG A 100 9.50 -19.15 -17.53
C ARG A 100 10.44 -18.25 -16.75
N MET A 101 10.52 -16.98 -17.16
CA MET A 101 11.30 -15.96 -16.46
C MET A 101 10.49 -15.39 -15.29
N SER A 102 11.20 -15.04 -14.22
CA SER A 102 10.61 -14.32 -13.09
C SER A 102 10.27 -12.89 -13.49
N GLY A 103 9.17 -12.35 -12.96
CA GLY A 103 8.91 -10.91 -13.03
C GLY A 103 9.83 -10.13 -12.09
N ILE A 104 9.69 -8.80 -12.11
CA ILE A 104 10.35 -7.93 -11.13
C ILE A 104 9.74 -8.24 -9.74
N PRO A 105 10.56 -8.47 -8.70
CA PRO A 105 10.11 -8.67 -7.33
C PRO A 105 9.19 -7.56 -6.80
N GLU A 106 8.33 -7.91 -5.85
CA GLU A 106 7.34 -6.98 -5.28
C GLU A 106 8.02 -5.77 -4.63
N ASP A 107 9.05 -5.99 -3.82
CA ASP A 107 9.80 -4.93 -3.14
C ASP A 107 10.43 -3.95 -4.15
N ILE A 108 11.02 -4.44 -5.23
CA ILE A 108 11.61 -3.57 -6.27
C ILE A 108 10.49 -2.81 -7.01
N SER A 109 9.47 -3.52 -7.48
CA SER A 109 8.43 -2.92 -8.34
C SER A 109 7.53 -1.93 -7.60
N GLU A 110 7.16 -2.24 -6.35
CA GLU A 110 6.37 -1.35 -5.49
C GLU A 110 7.16 -0.11 -5.11
N ASN A 111 8.47 -0.24 -4.85
CA ASN A 111 9.32 0.92 -4.57
C ASN A 111 9.59 1.77 -5.82
N ILE A 112 9.67 1.20 -7.03
CA ILE A 112 9.65 1.99 -8.29
C ILE A 112 8.38 2.85 -8.34
N ILE A 113 7.22 2.25 -8.11
CA ILE A 113 5.93 2.95 -8.12
C ILE A 113 5.90 4.04 -7.04
N LYS A 114 6.33 3.74 -5.80
CA LYS A 114 6.46 4.69 -4.69
C LYS A 114 7.28 5.91 -5.08
N HIS A 115 8.47 5.73 -5.67
CA HIS A 115 9.31 6.86 -6.08
C HIS A 115 8.67 7.69 -7.20
N ILE A 116 7.99 7.04 -8.16
CA ILE A 116 7.23 7.76 -9.19
C ILE A 116 6.09 8.57 -8.56
N ILE A 117 5.31 8.01 -7.64
CA ILE A 117 4.24 8.72 -6.92
C ILE A 117 4.81 9.92 -6.17
N ASN A 118 5.89 9.70 -5.40
CA ASN A 118 6.54 10.74 -4.61
C ASN A 118 7.07 11.88 -5.49
N ASN A 119 7.65 11.58 -6.64
CA ASN A 119 8.38 12.58 -7.44
C ASN A 119 7.57 13.15 -8.60
N LYS A 120 6.67 12.38 -9.20
CA LYS A 120 5.89 12.79 -10.39
C LYS A 120 4.48 13.23 -10.06
N LEU A 121 3.87 12.68 -9.00
CA LEU A 121 2.55 13.11 -8.50
C LEU A 121 2.65 14.04 -7.29
N ASN A 122 3.87 14.31 -6.83
CA ASN A 122 4.18 15.12 -5.65
C ASN A 122 3.39 14.67 -4.40
N ASP A 123 3.17 13.36 -4.26
CA ASP A 123 2.58 12.77 -3.04
C ASP A 123 3.68 12.16 -2.20
N LYS A 124 4.32 12.98 -1.36
CA LYS A 124 5.43 12.56 -0.47
C LYS A 124 5.00 11.66 0.69
N THR A 125 3.70 11.38 0.81
CA THR A 125 3.15 10.58 1.92
C THR A 125 2.98 9.11 1.56
N SER A 126 3.18 8.73 0.30
CA SER A 126 3.14 7.33 -0.13
C SER A 126 4.34 6.57 0.45
N ARG A 127 4.02 5.48 1.16
CA ARG A 127 4.99 4.65 1.87
C ARG A 127 4.76 3.17 1.61
N TRP A 128 5.85 2.42 1.66
CA TRP A 128 5.88 0.96 1.56
C TRP A 128 5.91 0.30 2.95
N ASN A 129 5.73 -1.03 3.01
CA ASN A 129 5.68 -1.81 4.25
C ASN A 129 4.61 -1.29 5.23
N CYS A 130 3.39 -1.14 4.71
CA CYS A 130 2.24 -0.66 5.45
C CYS A 130 1.36 -1.82 5.93
N ASN A 131 0.45 -1.57 6.87
CA ASN A 131 -0.41 -2.62 7.43
C ASN A 131 -1.49 -3.10 6.44
N ASN A 132 -1.80 -2.32 5.39
CA ASN A 132 -2.85 -2.60 4.44
C ASN A 132 -2.45 -2.14 3.03
N GLY A 133 -2.62 -3.02 2.04
CA GLY A 133 -2.25 -2.77 0.64
C GLY A 133 -0.75 -2.90 0.39
N ASP A 134 -0.35 -2.59 -0.84
CA ASP A 134 1.05 -2.65 -1.28
C ASP A 134 1.76 -1.34 -0.89
N LEU A 135 1.10 -0.20 -1.15
CA LEU A 135 1.49 1.12 -0.66
C LEU A 135 0.31 1.81 0.05
N GLN A 136 0.61 2.85 0.83
CA GLN A 136 -0.41 3.69 1.46
C GLN A 136 0.03 5.15 1.48
N SER A 137 -0.87 6.09 1.16
CA SER A 137 -0.63 7.53 1.27
C SER A 137 -1.77 8.26 1.97
N GLU A 138 -1.50 9.45 2.50
CA GLU A 138 -2.54 10.31 3.09
C GLU A 138 -3.48 10.89 2.03
N LYS A 139 -2.97 11.10 0.81
CA LYS A 139 -3.71 11.70 -0.30
C LYS A 139 -4.67 10.72 -0.96
N GLU A 140 -4.27 9.47 -1.12
CA GLU A 140 -5.01 8.48 -1.92
C GLU A 140 -5.49 7.27 -1.12
N GLY A 141 -5.05 7.09 0.12
CA GLY A 141 -5.43 5.95 0.93
C GLY A 141 -4.64 4.70 0.55
N ILE A 142 -5.32 3.56 0.41
CA ILE A 142 -4.69 2.26 0.12
C ILE A 142 -4.41 2.14 -1.38
N GLN A 143 -3.18 1.79 -1.73
CA GLN A 143 -2.69 1.75 -3.10
C GLN A 143 -2.29 0.30 -3.45
N GLU A 144 -2.94 -0.28 -4.48
CA GLU A 144 -2.54 -1.58 -5.05
C GLU A 144 -1.53 -1.35 -6.18
N CYS A 145 -0.49 -2.17 -6.21
CA CYS A 145 0.55 -2.16 -7.23
C CYS A 145 0.47 -3.42 -8.10
N LYS A 146 0.62 -3.22 -9.40
CA LYS A 146 0.68 -4.31 -10.37
C LYS A 146 1.79 -4.05 -11.36
N CYS A 147 2.86 -4.81 -11.26
CA CYS A 147 3.94 -4.80 -12.25
C CYS A 147 3.79 -5.99 -13.21
N PHE A 148 3.94 -5.73 -14.50
CA PHE A 148 3.96 -6.79 -15.51
C PHE A 148 5.12 -6.59 -16.50
N THR A 149 5.84 -7.68 -16.74
CA THR A 149 7.01 -7.73 -17.63
C THR A 149 6.73 -8.52 -18.91
N SER A 150 5.48 -8.96 -19.11
CA SER A 150 5.00 -9.71 -20.28
C SER A 150 3.49 -9.54 -20.44
N ASP A 151 2.92 -10.09 -21.52
CA ASP A 151 1.47 -10.07 -21.77
C ASP A 151 0.71 -11.18 -20.99
N GLY A 152 1.38 -11.79 -20.02
CA GLY A 152 0.76 -12.70 -19.07
C GLY A 152 -0.36 -12.02 -18.26
N PRO A 153 -1.32 -12.81 -17.73
CA PRO A 153 -2.45 -12.24 -17.01
C PRO A 153 -2.00 -11.65 -15.67
N LEU A 154 -2.50 -10.46 -15.37
CA LEU A 154 -2.53 -9.86 -14.05
C LEU A 154 -3.44 -10.71 -13.15
N SER A 155 -3.07 -10.90 -11.89
CA SER A 155 -3.86 -11.66 -10.93
C SER A 155 -4.25 -10.79 -9.74
N PHE A 156 -5.50 -10.91 -9.31
CA PHE A 156 -6.04 -10.15 -8.20
C PHE A 156 -6.47 -11.08 -7.07
N THR A 157 -6.15 -10.74 -5.83
CA THR A 157 -6.61 -11.50 -4.67
C THR A 157 -8.09 -11.18 -4.42
N PRO A 158 -8.99 -12.17 -4.16
CA PRO A 158 -10.42 -11.89 -4.07
C PRO A 158 -10.79 -10.97 -2.90
N SER A 159 -9.95 -10.99 -1.85
CA SER A 159 -10.13 -10.23 -0.62
C SER A 159 -9.27 -8.96 -0.54
N SER A 160 -8.49 -8.62 -1.58
CA SER A 160 -7.72 -7.37 -1.53
C SER A 160 -8.63 -6.16 -1.63
N HIS A 161 -8.16 -5.05 -1.05
CA HIS A 161 -8.86 -3.79 -0.95
C HIS A 161 -7.89 -2.67 -1.30
N TRP A 162 -8.33 -1.73 -2.14
CA TRP A 162 -7.57 -0.56 -2.52
C TRP A 162 -8.52 0.58 -2.87
N ASP A 163 -8.03 1.80 -2.70
CA ASP A 163 -8.67 3.04 -3.09
C ASP A 163 -8.23 3.48 -4.51
N VAL A 164 -6.99 3.16 -4.87
CA VAL A 164 -6.37 3.43 -6.18
C VAL A 164 -5.50 2.23 -6.57
N ILE A 165 -5.39 1.96 -7.87
CA ILE A 165 -4.50 0.92 -8.40
C ILE A 165 -3.55 1.49 -9.44
N TYR A 166 -2.29 1.06 -9.33
CA TYR A 166 -1.19 1.45 -10.18
C TYR A 166 -0.69 0.27 -11.01
N PHE A 167 -0.57 0.46 -12.32
CA PHE A 167 -0.05 -0.53 -13.25
C PHE A 167 1.29 -0.06 -13.81
N LEU A 168 2.36 -0.75 -13.42
CA LEU A 168 3.70 -0.56 -13.95
C LEU A 168 3.90 -1.51 -15.14
N ASP A 169 3.85 -0.95 -16.34
CA ASP A 169 4.27 -1.64 -17.56
C ASP A 169 5.80 -1.64 -17.59
N ALA A 170 6.35 -2.82 -17.33
CA ALA A 170 7.78 -3.10 -17.32
C ALA A 170 8.14 -4.10 -18.43
N ARG A 171 7.37 -4.19 -19.53
CA ARG A 171 7.69 -5.10 -20.65
C ARG A 171 9.02 -4.76 -21.33
N LYS A 172 9.44 -3.49 -21.29
CA LYS A 172 10.68 -2.96 -21.87
C LYS A 172 11.73 -2.56 -20.82
N TRP A 173 11.64 -3.12 -19.62
CA TRP A 173 12.53 -2.75 -18.50
C TRP A 173 14.01 -3.06 -18.74
N LEU A 174 14.35 -4.06 -19.57
CA LEU A 174 15.74 -4.33 -19.94
C LEU A 174 16.33 -3.19 -20.79
N ASP A 175 15.50 -2.57 -21.63
CA ASP A 175 15.79 -1.37 -22.41
C ASP A 175 15.64 -0.08 -21.59
N ASP A 176 15.50 -0.23 -20.26
CA ASP A 176 15.33 0.85 -19.30
C ASP A 176 14.13 1.76 -19.62
N ASN A 177 13.00 1.15 -19.98
CA ASN A 177 11.76 1.86 -20.26
C ASN A 177 10.60 1.31 -19.41
N TYR A 178 9.94 2.22 -18.72
CA TYR A 178 8.78 1.98 -17.86
C TYR A 178 7.64 2.92 -18.22
N THR A 179 6.42 2.45 -18.05
CA THR A 179 5.24 3.31 -18.03
C THR A 179 4.40 3.01 -16.80
N LEU A 180 4.04 4.05 -16.04
CA LEU A 180 3.13 3.91 -14.90
C LEU A 180 1.77 4.51 -15.25
N TYR A 181 0.73 3.69 -15.07
CA TYR A 181 -0.66 4.07 -15.20
C TYR A 181 -1.31 4.13 -13.82
N ARG A 182 -2.04 5.21 -13.53
CA ARG A 182 -2.80 5.43 -12.32
C ARG A 182 -4.30 5.37 -12.61
N ILE A 183 -5.00 4.48 -11.92
CA ILE A 183 -6.42 4.24 -12.12
C ILE A 183 -7.13 4.52 -10.78
N PRO A 184 -7.79 5.67 -10.62
CA PRO A 184 -8.46 6.09 -9.38
C PRO A 184 -9.82 5.40 -9.22
N LEU A 185 -9.85 4.08 -9.34
CA LEU A 185 -11.02 3.25 -9.10
C LEU A 185 -10.76 2.38 -7.88
N LYS A 186 -11.68 2.44 -6.93
CA LYS A 186 -11.67 1.53 -5.77
C LYS A 186 -12.01 0.12 -6.23
N ARG A 187 -11.48 -0.88 -5.53
CA ARG A 187 -11.86 -2.29 -5.73
C ARG A 187 -13.39 -2.52 -5.70
N THR A 188 -14.09 -1.72 -4.90
CA THR A 188 -15.55 -1.80 -4.68
C THR A 188 -16.36 -0.89 -5.60
N SER A 189 -15.74 -0.14 -6.52
CA SER A 189 -16.48 0.69 -7.47
C SER A 189 -17.25 -0.19 -8.46
N GLU A 190 -18.38 0.30 -8.96
CA GLU A 190 -19.20 -0.45 -9.92
C GLU A 190 -18.46 -0.63 -11.24
N GLU A 191 -17.65 0.35 -11.66
CA GLU A 191 -16.77 0.24 -12.82
C GLU A 191 -15.81 -0.94 -12.67
N TRP A 192 -15.16 -1.08 -11.51
CA TRP A 192 -14.19 -2.16 -11.29
C TRP A 192 -14.86 -3.53 -11.18
N LYS A 193 -15.96 -3.62 -10.43
CA LYS A 193 -16.73 -4.86 -10.27
C LYS A 193 -17.20 -5.44 -11.60
N ASN A 194 -17.59 -4.57 -12.53
CA ASN A 194 -18.19 -4.95 -13.81
C ASN A 194 -17.17 -5.28 -14.91
N ILE A 195 -15.86 -5.13 -14.67
CA ILE A 195 -14.81 -5.51 -15.64
C ILE A 195 -15.01 -6.98 -16.04
N LYS A 196 -15.11 -7.25 -17.34
CA LYS A 196 -15.29 -8.59 -17.88
C LYS A 196 -13.98 -9.34 -17.83
N MET A 197 -13.95 -10.43 -17.04
CA MET A 197 -12.81 -11.36 -16.97
C MET A 197 -12.84 -12.40 -18.10
N ASN A 198 -14.04 -12.73 -18.56
CA ASN A 198 -14.30 -13.55 -19.73
C ASN A 198 -15.68 -13.19 -20.32
N LYS A 199 -16.13 -13.94 -21.33
CA LYS A 199 -17.42 -13.69 -22.01
C LYS A 199 -18.64 -13.69 -21.08
N ILE A 200 -18.56 -14.39 -19.95
CA ILE A 200 -19.70 -14.66 -19.07
C ILE A 200 -19.56 -13.92 -17.73
N GLN A 201 -18.35 -13.89 -17.17
CA GLN A 201 -18.11 -13.46 -15.79
C GLN A 201 -17.41 -12.11 -15.68
N THR A 202 -17.85 -11.31 -14.73
CA THR A 202 -17.19 -10.07 -14.29
C THR A 202 -16.10 -10.34 -13.24
N PHE A 203 -15.38 -9.29 -12.83
CA PHE A 203 -14.47 -9.32 -11.70
C PHE A 203 -15.20 -9.74 -10.43
N GLU A 204 -16.34 -9.12 -10.14
CA GLU A 204 -17.14 -9.41 -8.95
C GLU A 204 -17.63 -10.87 -8.92
N ASP A 205 -18.12 -11.39 -10.06
CA ASP A 205 -18.55 -12.79 -10.19
C ASP A 205 -17.45 -13.77 -9.76
N GLN A 206 -16.21 -13.55 -10.23
CA GLN A 206 -15.09 -14.41 -9.88
C GLN A 206 -14.69 -14.24 -8.42
N THR A 207 -14.69 -13.01 -7.89
CA THR A 207 -14.35 -12.80 -6.48
C THR A 207 -15.38 -13.40 -5.52
N ASN A 208 -16.67 -13.35 -5.86
CA ASN A 208 -17.75 -13.95 -5.06
C ASN A 208 -17.66 -15.49 -5.01
N GLN A 209 -17.03 -16.10 -6.01
CA GLN A 209 -16.69 -17.52 -6.02
C GLN A 209 -15.40 -17.85 -5.25
N GLY A 210 -14.75 -16.85 -4.63
CA GLY A 210 -13.44 -17.01 -4.00
C GLY A 210 -12.29 -17.26 -4.99
N ARG A 211 -12.52 -17.06 -6.29
CA ARG A 211 -11.51 -17.26 -7.35
C ARG A 211 -10.75 -15.97 -7.57
N ARG A 212 -9.43 -16.08 -7.76
CA ARG A 212 -8.58 -14.96 -8.19
C ARG A 212 -8.95 -14.52 -9.60
N PRO A 213 -9.45 -13.29 -9.80
CA PRO A 213 -9.63 -12.75 -11.14
C PRO A 213 -8.29 -12.68 -11.86
N ARG A 214 -8.29 -13.08 -13.14
CA ARG A 214 -7.10 -13.07 -14.00
C ARG A 214 -7.45 -12.51 -15.37
N ILE A 215 -6.76 -11.45 -15.78
CA ILE A 215 -6.97 -10.75 -17.05
C ILE A 215 -5.64 -10.16 -17.54
N ASN A 216 -5.36 -10.22 -18.84
CA ASN A 216 -4.17 -9.59 -19.40
C ASN A 216 -4.40 -8.09 -19.62
N TRP A 217 -3.32 -7.31 -19.78
CA TRP A 217 -3.41 -5.88 -19.96
C TRP A 217 -4.22 -5.49 -21.21
N GLU A 218 -4.06 -6.20 -22.32
CA GLU A 218 -4.77 -5.93 -23.57
C GLU A 218 -6.31 -6.05 -23.45
N SER A 219 -6.79 -6.97 -22.61
CA SER A 219 -8.23 -7.10 -22.35
C SER A 219 -8.71 -6.15 -21.26
N LEU A 220 -7.86 -5.81 -20.29
CA LEU A 220 -8.20 -4.95 -19.16
C LEU A 220 -8.23 -3.48 -19.57
N TYR A 221 -7.16 -3.00 -20.21
CA TYR A 221 -6.93 -1.58 -20.47
C TYR A 221 -8.10 -0.90 -21.20
N PRO A 222 -8.67 -1.44 -22.29
CA PRO A 222 -9.80 -0.81 -22.97
C PRO A 222 -11.05 -0.64 -22.10
N GLN A 223 -11.20 -1.44 -21.04
CA GLN A 223 -12.34 -1.36 -20.12
C GLN A 223 -12.16 -0.29 -19.03
N ILE A 224 -10.93 0.17 -18.80
CA ILE A 224 -10.59 1.14 -17.75
C ILE A 224 -9.89 2.39 -18.29
N GLU A 225 -9.70 2.48 -19.61
CA GLU A 225 -8.97 3.56 -20.30
C GLU A 225 -9.52 4.95 -19.96
N SER A 226 -10.85 5.10 -19.89
CA SER A 226 -11.51 6.36 -19.53
C SER A 226 -11.17 6.89 -18.13
N HIS A 227 -10.67 6.02 -17.26
CA HIS A 227 -10.24 6.37 -15.90
C HIS A 227 -8.71 6.38 -15.75
N CYS A 228 -7.98 5.99 -16.80
CA CYS A 228 -6.55 5.77 -16.73
C CYS A 228 -5.77 7.07 -16.96
N ASN A 229 -4.89 7.40 -16.02
CA ASN A 229 -3.93 8.49 -16.16
C ASN A 229 -2.53 7.91 -16.36
N LYS A 230 -1.87 8.22 -17.47
CA LYS A 230 -0.43 7.93 -17.62
C LYS A 230 0.35 8.94 -16.79
N VAL A 231 0.96 8.49 -15.70
CA VAL A 231 1.63 9.37 -14.72
C VAL A 231 3.14 9.44 -14.93
N TYR A 232 3.70 8.47 -15.64
CA TYR A 232 5.11 8.41 -15.93
C TYR A 232 5.39 7.56 -17.17
N GLU A 233 6.36 8.00 -17.97
CA GLU A 233 6.99 7.23 -19.04
C GLU A 233 8.46 7.67 -19.11
N GLY A 234 9.39 6.72 -18.97
CA GLY A 234 10.83 7.05 -18.93
C GLY A 234 11.70 5.92 -18.37
N ASN A 235 12.93 6.28 -18.00
CA ASN A 235 13.96 5.35 -17.52
C ASN A 235 14.05 5.24 -16.00
N PHE A 236 14.74 4.23 -15.50
CA PHE A 236 14.80 3.99 -14.05
C PHE A 236 15.42 5.16 -13.26
N GLU A 237 16.44 5.85 -13.78
CA GLU A 237 17.09 6.95 -13.05
C GLU A 237 16.18 8.19 -12.92
N ASP A 238 15.35 8.44 -13.93
CA ASP A 238 14.46 9.61 -13.95
C ASP A 238 13.35 9.54 -12.90
N ILE A 239 13.06 8.37 -12.32
CA ILE A 239 12.04 8.23 -11.27
C ILE A 239 12.41 9.01 -10.01
N PHE A 240 13.71 9.26 -9.78
CA PHE A 240 14.23 9.96 -8.61
C PHE A 240 14.16 11.49 -8.75
N ILE A 241 13.93 12.00 -9.97
CA ILE A 241 13.91 13.44 -10.27
C ILE A 241 12.48 13.99 -10.05
N PRO A 242 12.26 14.98 -9.17
CA PRO A 242 10.95 15.60 -8.98
C PRO A 242 10.43 16.29 -10.25
N LEU A 243 9.11 16.30 -10.43
CA LEU A 243 8.45 17.03 -11.51
C LEU A 243 8.79 18.53 -11.43
N GLY A 244 9.31 19.11 -12.52
CA GLY A 244 9.68 20.52 -12.57
C GLY A 244 11.06 20.85 -12.00
N ALA A 245 11.87 19.86 -11.60
CA ALA A 245 13.28 20.11 -11.34
C ALA A 245 13.97 20.57 -12.64
N PRO A 246 14.81 21.63 -12.61
CA PRO A 246 15.58 22.02 -13.78
C PRO A 246 16.45 20.84 -14.23
N LEU A 247 16.44 20.57 -15.55
CA LEU A 247 17.37 19.63 -16.20
C LEU A 247 18.79 20.22 -16.10
N GLY A 248 19.40 20.07 -14.92
CA GLY A 248 20.69 20.65 -14.57
C GLY A 248 21.76 19.58 -14.54
N VAL A 249 22.52 19.53 -15.64
CA VAL A 249 23.95 19.16 -15.76
C VAL A 249 24.36 17.88 -15.00
N MET A 250 24.33 16.75 -15.71
CA MET A 250 25.21 15.63 -15.37
C MET A 250 26.64 16.03 -15.77
N GLU A 251 27.50 16.28 -14.80
CA GLU A 251 28.96 16.20 -14.96
C GLU A 251 29.42 14.74 -14.97
#